data_AF-A0A2W2J0X7-F1
#
_entry.id   AF-A0A2W2J0X7-F1
#
_cell.length_a   1.000
_cell.length_b   1.000
_cell.length_c   1.000
_cell.angle_alpha   90.00
_cell.angle_beta   90.00
_cell.angle_gamma   90.00
#
_symmetry.space_group_name_H-M   'P 1'
#
loop_
_entity.id
_entity.type
_entity.pdbx_description
1 polymer ?
#
loop_
_entity_poly.entity_id
_entity_poly.type
_entity_poly.pdbx_seq_one_letter_code
_entity_poly.pdbx_strand_id
1 'polypeptide(L)'
;EPNGSDPGPATSQPDSPSPVGGVVPTAYLGSWTATIDNAYGVNTRQLTLSQGNVGDTVLTVVADGPTDSGGTYHCVFEARLAQQPGGSGPLEIGPSTVTTGDRSAGCSPGAASEVTLLPDGRLQRVLTGGGKDARLTFTRQ
;
A
#
# COMPACT_ATOMS: atom_id res chain seq x y z
N GLU A 1 37.99 32.48 10.81
CA GLU A 1 37.01 31.96 9.83
C GLU A 1 37.73 31.30 8.67
N PRO A 2 37.11 30.36 7.92
CA PRO A 2 35.90 29.56 8.18
C PRO A 2 36.27 28.03 8.07
N ASN A 3 35.43 27.00 7.80
CA ASN A 3 33.97 26.82 7.77
C ASN A 3 33.61 25.33 8.04
N GLY A 4 32.54 25.04 8.80
CA GLY A 4 31.74 23.79 8.75
C GLY A 4 32.41 22.43 9.10
N SER A 5 31.68 21.38 9.51
CA SER A 5 30.22 21.20 9.56
C SER A 5 29.78 20.21 10.64
N ASP A 6 28.54 20.38 11.08
CA ASP A 6 27.81 19.58 12.08
C ASP A 6 27.40 18.19 11.53
N PRO A 7 27.58 17.08 12.29
CA PRO A 7 27.00 15.79 11.95
C PRO A 7 25.56 15.70 12.49
N GLY A 8 24.61 16.25 11.73
CA GLY A 8 23.19 16.11 12.02
C GLY A 8 22.75 14.63 12.11
N PRO A 9 21.79 14.28 12.97
CA PRO A 9 21.40 12.89 13.19
C PRO A 9 20.73 12.31 11.93
N ALA A 10 21.37 11.32 11.32
CA ALA A 10 20.73 10.50 10.31
C ALA A 10 19.65 9.65 10.98
N THR A 11 18.38 9.99 10.76
CA THR A 11 17.23 9.20 11.19
C THR A 11 17.16 7.92 10.36
N SER A 12 17.93 6.91 10.74
CA SER A 12 17.83 5.56 10.17
C SER A 12 16.44 5.01 10.48
N GLN A 13 15.53 5.07 9.50
CA GLN A 13 14.34 4.23 9.52
C GLN A 13 14.78 2.77 9.66
N PRO A 14 14.14 1.97 10.54
CA PRO A 14 14.40 0.55 10.57
C PRO A 14 13.81 -0.09 9.31
N ASP A 15 14.66 -0.28 8.29
CA ASP A 15 14.44 -1.27 7.24
C ASP A 15 14.29 -2.63 7.93
N SER A 16 13.04 -2.97 8.23
CA SER A 16 12.69 -4.26 8.81
C SER A 16 12.95 -5.30 7.71
N PRO A 17 13.91 -6.21 7.87
CA PRO A 17 14.30 -7.10 6.80
C PRO A 17 13.10 -7.98 6.44
N SER A 18 12.61 -7.83 5.20
CA SER A 18 11.56 -8.69 4.68
C SER A 18 12.05 -10.15 4.75
N PRO A 19 11.22 -11.11 5.22
CA PRO A 19 11.60 -12.52 5.32
C PRO A 19 12.25 -13.06 4.04
N VAL A 20 13.53 -13.44 4.14
CA VAL A 20 14.26 -14.05 3.02
C VAL A 20 13.70 -15.45 2.79
N GLY A 21 12.80 -15.59 1.81
CA GLY A 21 12.18 -16.88 1.46
C GLY A 21 10.65 -16.99 1.66
N GLY A 22 9.93 -15.88 1.76
CA GLY A 22 8.45 -15.89 1.73
C GLY A 22 7.85 -16.34 0.38
N VAL A 23 6.52 -16.44 0.33
CA VAL A 23 5.76 -17.02 -0.80
C VAL A 23 5.18 -15.99 -1.78
N VAL A 24 5.37 -14.69 -1.55
CA VAL A 24 4.94 -13.63 -2.48
C VAL A 24 5.85 -13.68 -3.72
N PRO A 25 5.32 -13.86 -4.95
CA PRO A 25 6.17 -13.96 -6.14
C PRO A 25 6.89 -12.64 -6.43
N THR A 26 8.17 -12.71 -6.79
CA THR A 26 9.06 -11.55 -6.94
C THR A 26 8.51 -10.44 -7.85
N ALA A 27 7.72 -10.79 -8.87
CA ALA A 27 7.12 -9.84 -9.81
C ALA A 27 6.07 -8.89 -9.18
N TYR A 28 5.53 -9.25 -8.00
CA TYR A 28 4.63 -8.39 -7.21
C TYR A 28 5.38 -7.40 -6.32
N LEU A 29 6.60 -7.74 -5.88
CA LEU A 29 7.33 -6.99 -4.86
C LEU A 29 7.71 -5.57 -5.31
N GLY A 30 7.76 -4.66 -4.34
CA GLY A 30 8.14 -3.26 -4.52
C GLY A 30 6.96 -2.29 -4.41
N SER A 31 7.19 -1.05 -4.84
CA SER A 31 6.24 0.05 -4.73
C SER A 31 5.48 0.30 -6.04
N TRP A 32 4.22 0.67 -5.88
CA TRP A 32 3.25 0.89 -6.93
C TRP A 32 2.44 2.15 -6.62
N THR A 33 2.00 2.91 -7.62
CA THR A 33 1.20 4.13 -7.42
C THR A 33 -0.04 4.16 -8.31
N ALA A 34 -1.10 4.77 -7.80
CA ALA A 34 -2.31 5.12 -8.54
C ALA A 34 -2.82 6.50 -8.11
N THR A 35 -3.46 7.21 -9.03
CA THR A 35 -4.16 8.48 -8.77
C THR A 35 -5.66 8.30 -8.96
N ILE A 36 -6.44 8.96 -8.10
CA ILE A 36 -7.90 8.99 -8.16
C ILE A 36 -8.34 10.45 -8.05
N ASP A 37 -8.94 10.97 -9.12
CA ASP A 37 -9.47 12.33 -9.12
C ASP A 37 -10.90 12.33 -8.58
N ASN A 38 -11.22 13.27 -7.70
CA ASN A 38 -12.58 13.49 -7.20
C ASN A 38 -12.90 15.00 -7.16
N ALA A 39 -14.10 15.36 -6.72
CA ALA A 39 -14.56 16.75 -6.65
C ALA A 39 -13.71 17.67 -5.76
N TYR A 40 -12.89 17.11 -4.87
CA TYR A 40 -12.01 17.83 -3.95
C TYR A 40 -10.55 17.91 -4.44
N GLY A 41 -10.17 17.05 -5.40
CA GLY A 41 -8.86 17.09 -6.07
C GLY A 41 -8.27 15.71 -6.34
N VAL A 42 -6.95 15.68 -6.54
CA VAL A 42 -6.18 14.45 -6.79
C VAL A 42 -5.92 13.72 -5.48
N ASN A 43 -6.20 12.42 -5.46
CA ASN A 43 -5.91 11.53 -4.34
C ASN A 43 -4.86 10.51 -4.79
N THR A 44 -3.79 10.32 -4.03
CA THR A 44 -2.73 9.36 -4.34
C THR A 44 -2.91 8.08 -3.54
N ARG A 45 -2.53 6.95 -4.13
CA ARG A 45 -2.50 5.64 -3.48
C ARG A 45 -1.16 4.99 -3.78
N GLN A 46 -0.24 5.03 -2.82
CA GLN A 46 0.99 4.24 -2.89
C GLN A 46 0.73 2.88 -2.25
N LEU A 47 1.01 1.82 -2.98
CA LEU A 47 0.87 0.44 -2.56
C LEU A 47 2.26 -0.21 -2.57
N THR A 48 2.68 -0.75 -1.43
CA THR A 48 3.96 -1.46 -1.28
C THR A 48 3.68 -2.92 -0.98
N LEU A 49 4.31 -3.82 -1.74
CA LEU A 49 4.30 -5.26 -1.46
C LEU A 49 5.69 -5.72 -1.02
N SER A 50 5.76 -6.24 0.20
CA SER A 50 6.94 -6.87 0.79
C SER A 50 6.85 -8.40 0.68
N GLN A 51 7.97 -9.07 0.95
CA GLN A 51 8.00 -10.53 1.01
C GLN A 51 7.41 -11.03 2.35
N GLY A 52 6.75 -12.19 2.36
CA GLY A 52 6.21 -12.80 3.56
C GLY A 52 5.48 -14.13 3.29
N ASN A 53 5.04 -14.77 4.36
CA ASN A 53 4.28 -16.01 4.37
C ASN A 53 2.79 -15.73 4.61
N VAL A 54 1.96 -16.78 4.54
CA VAL A 54 0.55 -16.70 4.92
C VAL A 54 0.44 -16.28 6.38
N GLY A 55 -0.31 -15.21 6.64
CA GLY A 55 -0.45 -14.59 7.96
C GLY A 55 0.50 -13.43 8.24
N ASP A 56 1.57 -13.25 7.46
CA ASP A 56 2.50 -12.11 7.60
C ASP A 56 1.90 -10.84 6.97
N THR A 57 2.26 -9.66 7.49
CA THR A 57 1.96 -8.37 6.83
C THR A 57 2.80 -8.25 5.55
N VAL A 58 2.15 -8.29 4.39
CA VAL A 58 2.82 -8.17 3.08
C VAL A 58 2.39 -6.94 2.29
N LEU A 59 1.28 -6.31 2.68
CA LEU A 59 0.71 -5.14 2.00
C LEU A 59 0.74 -3.94 2.93
N THR A 60 1.36 -2.85 2.48
CA THR A 60 1.17 -1.50 3.03
C THR A 60 0.53 -0.63 1.96
N VAL A 61 -0.47 0.18 2.34
CA VAL A 61 -1.05 1.20 1.46
C VAL A 61 -1.02 2.54 2.17
N VAL A 62 -0.39 3.53 1.54
CA VAL A 62 -0.47 4.94 1.92
C VAL A 62 -1.49 5.63 1.02
N ALA A 63 -2.40 6.36 1.65
CA ALA A 63 -3.47 7.07 0.98
C ALA A 63 -3.46 8.53 1.43
N ASP A 64 -3.16 9.43 0.50
CA ASP A 64 -3.20 10.87 0.70
C ASP A 64 -4.24 11.51 -0.21
N GLY A 65 -4.73 12.67 0.20
CA GLY A 65 -5.62 13.49 -0.62
C GLY A 65 -6.29 14.62 0.15
N PRO A 66 -7.07 15.47 -0.55
CA PRO A 66 -7.87 16.53 0.05
C PRO A 66 -9.10 15.98 0.78
N THR A 67 -9.53 16.67 1.84
CA THR A 67 -10.82 16.45 2.51
C THR A 67 -11.89 17.42 1.99
N ASP A 68 -13.16 17.07 2.18
CA ASP A 68 -14.32 17.94 1.91
C ASP A 68 -14.30 19.25 2.71
N SER A 69 -13.73 19.21 3.92
CA SER A 69 -13.49 20.36 4.80
C SER A 69 -12.34 21.28 4.36
N GLY A 70 -11.67 21.00 3.23
CA GLY A 70 -10.56 21.81 2.70
C GLY A 70 -9.20 21.56 3.35
N GLY A 71 -9.08 20.48 4.13
CA GLY A 71 -7.81 19.98 4.67
C GLY A 71 -7.22 18.86 3.80
N THR A 72 -6.30 18.08 4.38
CA THR A 72 -5.75 16.86 3.78
C THR A 72 -5.85 15.69 4.75
N TYR A 73 -6.00 14.48 4.22
CA TYR A 73 -5.88 13.24 4.97
C TYR A 73 -4.57 12.53 4.60
N HIS A 74 -4.05 11.78 5.57
CA HIS A 74 -2.97 10.81 5.40
C HIS A 74 -3.38 9.55 6.16
N CYS A 75 -3.63 8.46 5.46
CA CYS A 75 -3.98 7.17 6.03
C CYS A 75 -2.96 6.12 5.62
N VAL A 76 -2.40 5.40 6.59
CA VAL A 76 -1.57 4.20 6.35
C VAL A 76 -2.36 2.97 6.78
N PHE A 77 -2.45 2.00 5.87
CA PHE A 77 -3.11 0.73 6.09
C PHE A 77 -2.13 -0.42 5.91
N GLU A 78 -2.27 -1.45 6.73
CA GLU A 78 -1.53 -2.70 6.59
C GLU A 78 -2.48 -3.88 6.46
N ALA A 79 -2.10 -4.88 5.68
CA ALA A 79 -2.85 -6.12 5.54
C ALA A 79 -1.94 -7.35 5.37
N ARG A 80 -2.49 -8.49 5.79
CA ARG A 80 -1.79 -9.77 5.81
C ARG A 80 -2.08 -10.61 4.57
N LEU A 81 -1.12 -11.42 4.15
CA LEU A 81 -1.33 -12.44 3.12
C LEU A 81 -2.32 -13.48 3.67
N ALA A 82 -3.48 -13.63 3.04
CA ALA A 82 -4.55 -14.48 3.53
C ALA A 82 -4.37 -15.95 3.12
N GLN A 83 -3.82 -16.23 1.94
CA GLN A 83 -3.61 -17.59 1.39
C GLN A 83 -2.30 -17.68 0.61
N GLN A 84 -1.81 -18.90 0.38
CA GLN A 84 -0.60 -19.13 -0.41
C GLN A 84 -0.87 -18.86 -1.91
N PRO A 85 -0.07 -18.04 -2.60
CA PRO A 85 -0.29 -17.73 -4.02
C PRO A 85 -0.13 -18.96 -4.92
N GLY A 86 -1.07 -19.14 -5.85
CA GLY A 86 -1.01 -20.18 -6.88
C GLY A 86 -0.11 -19.77 -8.05
N GLY A 87 1.21 -19.95 -7.92
CA GLY A 87 2.16 -19.61 -8.98
C GLY A 87 2.19 -18.11 -9.29
N SER A 88 1.74 -17.71 -10.49
CA SER A 88 1.58 -16.30 -10.88
C SER A 88 0.14 -15.77 -10.70
N GLY A 89 -0.72 -16.52 -10.02
CA GLY A 89 -2.09 -16.10 -9.70
C GLY A 89 -2.16 -14.88 -8.76
N PRO A 90 -3.39 -14.43 -8.41
CA PRO A 90 -3.58 -13.30 -7.51
C PRO A 90 -3.03 -13.58 -6.11
N LEU A 91 -2.65 -12.51 -5.40
CA LEU A 91 -2.45 -12.53 -3.97
C LEU A 91 -3.79 -12.30 -3.27
N GLU A 92 -4.20 -13.26 -2.45
CA GLU A 92 -5.32 -13.09 -1.53
C GLU A 92 -4.84 -12.27 -0.33
N ILE A 93 -5.35 -11.05 -0.15
CA ILE A 93 -4.98 -10.17 0.97
C ILE A 93 -6.18 -10.02 1.90
N GLY A 94 -5.94 -10.20 3.20
CA GLY A 94 -6.97 -10.04 4.24
C GLY A 94 -7.45 -8.59 4.40
N PRO A 95 -8.45 -8.35 5.26
CA PRO A 95 -8.88 -6.99 5.61
C PRO A 95 -7.73 -6.13 6.13
N SER A 96 -7.70 -4.86 5.76
CA SER A 96 -6.61 -3.95 6.13
C SER A 96 -6.94 -3.12 7.38
N THR A 97 -6.01 -3.02 8.31
CA THR A 97 -6.13 -2.17 9.51
C THR A 97 -5.47 -0.83 9.30
N VAL A 98 -6.06 0.24 9.85
CA VAL A 98 -5.42 1.57 9.92
C VAL A 98 -4.28 1.50 10.95
N THR A 99 -3.05 1.77 10.53
CA THR A 99 -1.87 1.88 11.41
C THR A 99 -1.47 3.33 11.65
N THR A 100 -1.83 4.26 10.75
CA THR A 100 -1.67 5.70 10.94
C THR A 100 -2.81 6.45 10.23
N GLY A 101 -3.21 7.60 10.78
CA GLY A 101 -4.29 8.44 10.27
C GLY A 101 -5.49 8.51 11.21
N ASP A 102 -6.23 9.62 11.18
CA ASP A 102 -7.40 9.83 12.03
C ASP A 102 -8.67 9.25 11.39
N ARG A 103 -9.50 8.58 12.21
CA ARG A 103 -10.85 8.17 11.81
C ARG A 103 -11.73 9.37 11.50
N SER A 104 -11.53 10.52 12.15
CA SER A 104 -12.27 11.76 11.87
C SER A 104 -11.99 12.30 10.46
N ALA A 105 -10.79 12.04 9.93
CA ALA A 105 -10.37 12.36 8.55
C ALA A 105 -10.77 11.26 7.53
N GLY A 106 -11.59 10.28 7.92
CA GLY A 106 -12.10 9.23 7.04
C GLY A 106 -11.24 7.95 6.98
N CYS A 107 -10.13 7.85 7.71
CA CYS A 107 -9.32 6.64 7.74
C CYS A 107 -10.08 5.48 8.41
N SER A 108 -10.47 4.47 7.63
CA SER A 108 -11.26 3.32 8.10
C SER A 108 -10.69 1.99 7.59
N PRO A 109 -10.80 0.88 8.37
CA PRO A 109 -10.34 -0.43 7.92
C PRO A 109 -10.91 -0.83 6.55
N GLY A 110 -10.06 -1.38 5.70
CA GLY A 110 -10.44 -1.81 4.34
C GLY A 110 -10.91 -3.25 4.32
N ALA A 111 -11.81 -3.57 3.38
CA ALA A 111 -12.18 -4.95 3.09
C ALA A 111 -10.97 -5.79 2.62
N ALA A 112 -11.13 -7.12 2.65
CA ALA A 112 -10.20 -8.03 2.00
C ALA A 112 -10.11 -7.72 0.49
N SER A 113 -9.04 -8.18 -0.17
CA SER A 113 -8.81 -7.84 -1.57
C SER A 113 -7.91 -8.83 -2.30
N GLU A 114 -8.25 -9.09 -3.56
CA GLU A 114 -7.34 -9.74 -4.51
C GLU A 114 -6.37 -8.70 -5.08
N VAL A 115 -5.11 -9.10 -5.28
CA VAL A 115 -4.09 -8.30 -5.98
C VAL A 115 -3.49 -9.14 -7.12
N THR A 116 -3.68 -8.68 -8.36
CA THR A 116 -3.27 -9.39 -9.59
C THR A 116 -2.24 -8.58 -10.35
N LEU A 117 -1.13 -9.21 -10.74
CA LEU A 117 -0.20 -8.62 -11.71
C LEU A 117 -0.74 -8.86 -13.12
N LEU A 118 -1.01 -7.79 -13.85
CA LEU A 118 -1.54 -7.83 -15.21
C LEU A 118 -0.42 -8.15 -16.23
N PRO A 119 -0.75 -8.70 -17.42
CA PRO A 119 0.24 -8.98 -18.47
C PRO A 119 0.98 -7.75 -19.01
N ASP A 120 0.45 -6.54 -18.80
CA ASP A 120 1.10 -5.27 -19.15
C ASP A 120 2.07 -4.75 -18.07
N GLY A 121 2.29 -5.53 -17.01
CA GLY A 121 3.19 -5.20 -15.91
C GLY A 121 2.59 -4.26 -14.85
N ARG A 122 1.32 -3.85 -14.97
CA ARG A 122 0.60 -3.08 -13.94
C ARG A 122 -0.01 -4.00 -12.88
N LEU A 123 -0.23 -3.45 -11.69
CA LEU A 123 -0.86 -4.17 -10.59
C LEU A 123 -2.32 -3.75 -10.47
N GLN A 124 -3.24 -4.70 -10.37
CA GLN A 124 -4.67 -4.45 -10.14
C GLN A 124 -5.06 -4.95 -8.76
N ARG A 125 -5.67 -4.10 -7.94
CA ARG A 125 -6.28 -4.50 -6.66
C ARG A 125 -7.80 -4.41 -6.77
N VAL A 126 -8.50 -5.43 -6.29
CA VAL A 126 -9.97 -5.49 -6.22
C VAL A 126 -10.39 -5.79 -4.79
N LEU A 127 -11.17 -4.90 -4.17
CA LEU A 127 -11.75 -5.14 -2.84
C LEU A 127 -12.94 -6.11 -2.94
N THR A 128 -13.00 -7.09 -2.05
CA THR A 128 -14.09 -8.08 -2.01
C THR A 128 -15.41 -7.42 -1.60
N GLY A 129 -16.51 -7.81 -2.23
CA GLY A 129 -17.86 -7.35 -1.88
C GLY A 129 -18.24 -5.94 -2.37
N GLY A 130 -17.37 -5.27 -3.13
CA GLY A 130 -17.62 -3.93 -3.65
C GLY A 130 -18.10 -3.87 -5.11
N GLY A 131 -18.53 -2.68 -5.55
CA GLY A 131 -18.97 -2.40 -6.93
C GLY A 131 -17.83 -2.15 -7.91
N LYS A 132 -18.12 -1.51 -9.06
CA LYS A 132 -17.10 -1.20 -10.10
C LYS A 132 -15.92 -0.37 -9.56
N ASP A 133 -16.20 0.48 -8.58
CA ASP A 133 -15.25 1.40 -7.95
C ASP A 133 -14.38 0.72 -6.87
N ALA A 134 -14.62 -0.56 -6.58
CA ALA A 134 -13.81 -1.39 -5.69
C ALA A 134 -12.48 -1.82 -6.31
N ARG A 135 -12.18 -1.39 -7.54
CA ARG A 135 -11.01 -1.79 -8.32
C ARG A 135 -10.13 -0.60 -8.65
N LEU A 136 -8.84 -0.73 -8.35
CA LEU A 136 -7.81 0.26 -8.70
C LEU A 136 -6.65 -0.42 -9.44
N THR A 137 -6.09 0.27 -10.43
CA THR A 137 -4.90 -0.19 -11.18
C THR A 137 -3.75 0.76 -10.91
N PHE A 138 -2.60 0.19 -10.57
CA PHE A 138 -1.39 0.88 -10.14
C PHE A 138 -0.26 0.63 -11.15
N THR A 139 0.56 1.65 -11.35
CA THR A 139 1.80 1.57 -12.13
C THR A 139 2.97 1.40 -11.17
N ARG A 140 3.97 0.61 -11.55
CA ARG A 140 5.20 0.43 -10.76
C ARG A 140 5.93 1.78 -10.61
N GLN A 141 6.58 1.99 -9.45
CA GLN A 141 7.50 3.10 -9.21
C GLN A 141 8.94 2.71 -9.56
#